data_AF-A0A7Y2U6E2-F1
#
_entry.id   AF-A0A7Y2U6E2-F1
#
_cell.length_a   1.000
_cell.length_b   1.000
_cell.length_c   1.000
_cell.angle_alpha   90.00
_cell.angle_beta   90.00
_cell.angle_gamma   90.00
#
_symmetry.space_group_name_H-M   'P 1'
#
loop_
_entity.id
_entity.type
_entity.pdbx_description
1 polymer ?
#
loop_
_entity_poly.entity_id
_entity_poly.type
_entity_poly.pdbx_seq_one_letter_code
_entity_poly.pdbx_strand_id
1 'polypeptide(L)'
;MNTPPQSQLRSQTSQRGFALIATISIMILLVMIALAMLTLSTIELRSSQNGRAMAEAQANARLALMLAIGELQKEMGPDMRISAEAAIHDSQPETEATEGISQPHWLATYDAWGGWLNGKYTPHGKESASVSKINDTYVPKRAPMFRRWLVSLPEAFRSDIDAAQSALSSSESVVLVGQGSLGKDYALANPTEVTRAALIEVGETGRHAWWIGPENHRAKVTLAKQTRNMPALNWENSAGNTAETGISSLSGLSSVDNHPDQATRLISQPSLELVDDIAKVDVRNKFFDLTAHSQGLLTSVRTGQL
;
A
#
# COMPACT_ATOMS: atom_id res chain seq x y z
N MET A 1 -39.16 17.81 107.64
CA MET A 1 -39.04 16.59 106.82
C MET A 1 -39.60 16.89 105.43
N ASN A 2 -38.77 16.67 104.39
CA ASN A 2 -39.02 16.66 102.93
C ASN A 2 -39.40 17.98 102.22
N THR A 3 -38.82 18.42 101.09
CA THR A 3 -37.72 17.97 100.18
C THR A 3 -37.47 19.13 99.17
N PRO A 4 -36.24 19.36 98.65
CA PRO A 4 -35.98 20.38 97.62
C PRO A 4 -36.22 19.85 96.19
N PRO A 5 -36.41 20.72 95.16
CA PRO A 5 -36.57 20.29 93.78
C PRO A 5 -35.23 19.80 93.20
N GLN A 6 -35.25 18.60 92.61
CA GLN A 6 -34.10 17.99 91.95
C GLN A 6 -33.84 18.66 90.60
N SER A 7 -32.64 19.19 90.38
CA SER A 7 -32.18 19.59 89.06
C SER A 7 -31.81 18.34 88.25
N GLN A 8 -32.55 18.09 87.18
CA GLN A 8 -32.21 17.05 86.22
C GLN A 8 -31.07 17.54 85.34
N LEU A 9 -29.82 17.23 85.72
CA LEU A 9 -28.68 17.31 84.82
C LEU A 9 -28.86 16.25 83.73
N ARG A 10 -29.29 16.69 82.54
CA ARG A 10 -29.32 15.88 81.32
C ARG A 10 -27.88 15.40 81.03
N SER A 11 -27.59 14.13 81.31
CA SER A 11 -26.37 13.50 80.81
C SER A 11 -26.51 13.33 79.30
N GLN A 12 -25.85 14.19 78.52
CA GLN A 12 -25.65 13.93 77.10
C GLN A 12 -24.77 12.69 76.97
N THR A 13 -25.38 11.57 76.58
CA THR A 13 -24.66 10.38 76.12
C THR A 13 -23.93 10.75 74.83
N SER A 14 -22.65 11.09 74.96
CA SER A 14 -21.77 11.29 73.81
C SER A 14 -21.70 9.99 73.00
N GLN A 15 -22.23 10.03 71.78
CA GLN A 15 -22.13 8.91 70.84
C GLN A 15 -20.67 8.78 70.37
N ARG A 16 -19.88 7.98 71.11
CA ARG A 16 -18.44 7.76 70.85
C ARG A 16 -18.13 6.99 69.55
N GLY A 17 -19.13 6.54 68.80
CA GLY A 17 -18.96 5.82 67.52
C GLY A 17 -19.16 6.66 66.25
N PHE A 18 -19.88 7.79 66.31
CA PHE A 18 -20.23 8.57 65.12
C PHE A 18 -19.01 9.20 64.43
N ALA A 19 -18.06 9.72 65.23
CA ALA A 19 -16.83 10.29 64.70
C ALA A 19 -15.97 9.25 63.94
N LEU A 20 -15.92 8.01 64.42
CA LEU A 20 -15.17 6.93 63.78
C LEU A 20 -15.82 6.48 62.46
N ILE A 21 -17.14 6.37 62.42
CA ILE A 21 -17.88 6.02 61.19
C ILE A 21 -17.73 7.15 60.15
N ALA A 22 -17.76 8.41 60.60
CA ALA A 22 -17.55 9.57 59.74
C ALA A 22 -16.12 9.60 59.17
N THR A 23 -15.08 9.33 59.97
CA THR A 23 -13.70 9.30 59.46
C THR A 23 -13.44 8.13 58.53
N ILE A 24 -13.99 6.93 58.82
CA ILE A 24 -13.90 5.77 57.93
C ILE A 24 -14.61 6.07 56.60
N SER A 25 -15.79 6.69 56.64
CA SER A 25 -16.54 7.04 55.43
C SER A 25 -15.81 8.10 54.58
N ILE A 26 -15.22 9.11 55.23
CA ILE A 26 -14.40 10.13 54.56
C ILE A 26 -13.13 9.51 53.97
N MET A 27 -12.46 8.63 54.72
CA MET A 27 -11.26 7.96 54.24
C MET A 27 -11.55 7.04 53.05
N ILE A 28 -12.65 6.28 53.08
CA ILE A 28 -13.10 5.46 51.94
C ILE A 28 -13.43 6.34 50.74
N LEU A 29 -14.12 7.47 50.94
CA LEU A 29 -14.43 8.41 49.88
C LEU A 29 -13.15 8.96 49.23
N LEU A 30 -12.17 9.37 50.03
CA LEU A 30 -10.88 9.86 49.54
C LEU A 30 -10.11 8.78 48.77
N VAL A 31 -10.13 7.54 49.26
CA VAL A 31 -9.51 6.40 48.57
C VAL A 31 -10.21 6.14 47.24
N MET A 32 -11.55 6.17 47.18
CA MET A 32 -12.29 6.00 45.92
C MET A 32 -11.96 7.09 44.90
N ILE A 33 -11.85 8.36 45.34
CA ILE A 33 -11.45 9.46 44.46
C ILE A 33 -10.02 9.26 43.96
N ALA A 34 -9.09 8.87 44.83
CA ALA A 34 -7.71 8.61 44.45
C ALA A 34 -7.60 7.46 43.42
N LEU A 35 -8.34 6.36 43.61
CA LEU A 35 -8.41 5.28 42.65
C LEU A 35 -9.01 5.73 41.32
N ALA A 36 -10.11 6.49 41.35
CA ALA A 36 -10.73 7.02 40.14
C ALA A 36 -9.74 7.89 39.34
N MET A 37 -9.02 8.80 40.01
CA MET A 37 -8.00 9.63 39.37
C MET A 37 -6.83 8.81 38.79
N LEU A 38 -6.38 7.77 39.50
CA LEU A 38 -5.33 6.88 39.01
C LEU A 38 -5.76 6.10 37.76
N THR A 39 -7.01 5.60 37.75
CA THR A 39 -7.55 4.90 36.57
C THR A 39 -7.66 5.84 35.36
N LEU A 40 -8.15 7.06 35.56
CA LEU A 40 -8.23 8.06 34.50
C LEU A 40 -6.83 8.43 33.98
N SER A 41 -5.88 8.67 34.88
CA SER A 41 -4.49 8.97 34.49
C SER A 41 -3.86 7.83 33.69
N THR A 42 -4.12 6.58 34.07
CA THR A 42 -3.62 5.41 33.32
C THR A 42 -4.24 5.32 31.91
N ILE A 43 -5.53 5.61 31.78
CA ILE A 43 -6.21 5.63 30.47
C ILE A 43 -5.64 6.75 29.59
N GLU A 44 -5.48 7.95 30.14
CA GLU A 44 -4.89 9.09 29.43
C GLU A 44 -3.45 8.82 28.98
N LEU A 45 -2.64 8.20 29.83
CA LEU A 45 -1.26 7.81 29.48
C LEU A 45 -1.24 6.80 28.33
N ARG A 46 -2.10 5.76 28.36
CA ARG A 46 -2.21 4.79 27.26
C ARG A 46 -2.69 5.43 25.97
N SER A 47 -3.71 6.31 26.06
CA SER A 47 -4.22 7.05 24.91
C SER A 47 -3.13 7.94 24.30
N SER A 48 -2.38 8.67 25.13
CA SER A 48 -1.28 9.52 24.70
C SER A 48 -0.14 8.72 24.04
N GLN A 49 0.24 7.57 24.62
CA GLN A 49 1.24 6.68 24.04
C GLN A 49 0.81 6.15 22.67
N ASN A 50 -0.44 5.70 22.54
CA ASN A 50 -0.99 5.26 21.26
C ASN A 50 -1.02 6.39 20.23
N GLY A 51 -1.40 7.61 20.65
CA GLY A 51 -1.39 8.79 19.81
C GLY A 51 0.02 9.13 19.30
N ARG A 52 1.05 9.04 20.16
CA ARG A 52 2.45 9.22 19.77
C ARG A 52 2.91 8.18 18.76
N ALA A 53 2.64 6.89 19.03
CA ALA A 53 3.00 5.81 18.12
C ALA A 53 2.33 5.94 16.74
N MET A 54 1.05 6.34 16.71
CA MET A 54 0.33 6.59 15.46
C MET A 54 0.90 7.78 14.70
N ALA A 55 1.23 8.87 15.39
CA ALA A 55 1.86 10.04 14.77
C ALA A 55 3.24 9.71 14.18
N GLU A 56 4.05 8.92 14.88
CA GLU A 56 5.34 8.44 14.40
C GLU A 56 5.18 7.53 13.17
N ALA A 57 4.24 6.58 13.20
CA ALA A 57 3.94 5.71 12.06
C ALA A 57 3.48 6.51 10.83
N GLN A 58 2.64 7.54 11.02
CA GLN A 58 2.22 8.43 9.93
C GLN A 58 3.37 9.26 9.38
N ALA A 59 4.27 9.76 10.24
CA ALA A 59 5.46 10.48 9.81
C ALA A 59 6.40 9.59 8.98
N ASN A 60 6.61 8.34 9.43
CA ASN A 60 7.41 7.35 8.72
C ASN A 60 6.78 6.97 7.36
N ALA A 61 5.45 6.80 7.31
CA ALA A 61 4.74 6.53 6.06
C ALA A 61 4.82 7.71 5.09
N ARG A 62 4.72 8.95 5.58
CA ARG A 62 4.89 10.16 4.74
C ARG A 62 6.31 10.27 4.20
N LEU A 63 7.32 9.96 5.02
CA LEU A 63 8.71 9.87 4.56
C LEU A 63 8.87 8.79 3.47
N ALA A 64 8.30 7.60 3.69
CA ALA A 64 8.32 6.51 2.71
C ALA A 64 7.70 6.93 1.38
N LEU A 65 6.57 7.63 1.41
CA LEU A 65 5.92 8.16 0.22
C LEU A 65 6.79 9.20 -0.51
N MET A 66 7.41 10.13 0.23
CA MET A 66 8.32 11.11 -0.37
C MET A 66 9.54 10.44 -1.03
N LEU A 67 10.09 9.41 -0.38
CA LEU A 67 11.18 8.61 -0.93
C LEU A 67 10.74 7.85 -2.18
N ALA A 68 9.58 7.18 -2.14
CA ALA A 68 9.03 6.46 -3.29
C ALA A 68 8.82 7.39 -4.48
N ILE A 69 8.22 8.56 -4.28
CA ILE A 69 8.04 9.56 -5.36
C ILE A 69 9.39 10.02 -5.90
N GLY A 70 10.36 10.31 -5.03
CA GLY A 70 11.70 10.72 -5.45
C GLY A 70 12.41 9.66 -6.26
N GLU A 71 12.35 8.40 -5.84
CA GLU A 71 12.95 7.28 -6.56
C GLU A 71 12.21 6.98 -7.88
N LEU A 72 10.88 7.10 -7.90
CA LEU A 72 10.08 7.00 -9.11
C LEU A 72 10.48 8.07 -10.12
N GLN A 73 10.56 9.34 -9.70
CA GLN A 73 10.97 10.45 -10.58
C GLN A 73 12.40 10.29 -11.07
N LYS A 74 13.32 9.82 -10.21
CA LYS A 74 14.71 9.60 -10.59
C LYS A 74 14.86 8.51 -11.66
N GLU A 75 14.07 7.44 -11.58
CA GLU A 75 14.22 6.28 -12.47
C GLU A 75 13.25 6.22 -13.64
N MET A 76 12.07 6.81 -13.50
CA MET A 76 11.01 6.82 -14.51
C MET A 76 10.74 8.24 -15.05
N GLY A 77 11.51 9.25 -14.62
CA GLY A 77 11.35 10.62 -15.08
C GLY A 77 11.69 10.83 -16.57
N PRO A 78 12.82 10.28 -17.08
CA PRO A 78 13.08 10.34 -18.52
C PRO A 78 12.12 9.46 -19.31
N ASP A 79 11.61 9.98 -20.43
CA ASP A 79 10.71 9.27 -21.37
C ASP A 79 11.39 8.10 -22.14
N MET A 80 12.53 7.62 -21.66
CA MET A 80 13.32 6.51 -22.22
C MET A 80 13.45 5.38 -21.22
N ARG A 81 12.38 5.13 -20.47
CA ARG A 81 12.36 4.17 -19.38
C ARG A 81 11.19 3.22 -19.54
N ILE A 82 11.43 1.97 -19.18
CA ILE A 82 10.44 0.90 -19.29
C ILE A 82 10.22 0.32 -17.91
N SER A 83 8.96 0.19 -17.51
CA SER A 83 8.55 -0.46 -16.26
C SER A 83 8.08 -1.87 -16.56
N ALA A 84 8.48 -2.84 -15.73
CA ALA A 84 8.01 -4.22 -15.84
C ALA A 84 7.95 -4.89 -14.46
N GLU A 85 6.91 -5.67 -14.21
CA GLU A 85 6.80 -6.45 -12.97
C GLU A 85 7.78 -7.61 -12.95
N ALA A 86 8.16 -8.07 -11.77
CA ALA A 86 9.07 -9.20 -11.60
C ALA A 86 8.51 -10.49 -12.22
N ALA A 87 7.18 -10.63 -12.31
CA ALA A 87 6.50 -11.76 -12.95
C ALA A 87 7.05 -12.09 -14.35
N ILE A 88 7.60 -11.12 -15.09
CA ILE A 88 8.21 -11.39 -16.41
C ILE A 88 9.49 -12.25 -16.33
N HIS A 89 10.06 -12.43 -15.14
CA HIS A 89 11.25 -13.27 -14.89
C HIS A 89 10.89 -14.71 -14.52
N ASP A 90 9.69 -15.14 -14.90
CA ASP A 90 9.19 -16.48 -14.64
C ASP A 90 10.15 -17.53 -15.19
N SER A 91 10.37 -18.56 -14.38
CA SER A 91 11.16 -19.72 -14.78
C SER A 91 10.41 -20.63 -15.77
N GLN A 92 9.08 -20.62 -15.76
CA GLN A 92 8.22 -21.42 -16.63
C GLN A 92 7.13 -20.57 -17.32
N PRO A 93 7.50 -19.81 -18.36
CA PRO A 93 6.56 -18.90 -19.03
C PRO A 93 5.41 -19.59 -19.78
N GLU A 94 5.44 -20.93 -19.91
CA GLU A 94 4.41 -21.72 -20.58
C GLU A 94 3.23 -22.07 -19.65
N THR A 95 3.34 -21.78 -18.36
CA THR A 95 2.28 -22.01 -17.35
C THR A 95 1.61 -20.70 -16.95
N GLU A 96 0.34 -20.77 -16.55
CA GLU A 96 -0.39 -19.58 -16.08
C GLU A 96 0.11 -19.07 -14.71
N ALA A 97 0.63 -19.98 -13.87
CA ALA A 97 1.16 -19.62 -12.56
C ALA A 97 2.60 -19.15 -12.68
N THR A 98 2.94 -18.04 -12.00
CA THR A 98 4.32 -17.56 -11.92
C THR A 98 5.16 -18.46 -11.02
N GLU A 99 6.22 -19.06 -11.57
CA GLU A 99 7.08 -19.98 -10.85
C GLU A 99 8.50 -19.44 -10.63
N GLY A 100 9.06 -19.71 -9.44
CA GLY A 100 10.43 -19.32 -9.11
C GLY A 100 10.60 -17.85 -8.71
N ILE A 101 9.50 -17.12 -8.45
CA ILE A 101 9.51 -15.73 -8.02
C ILE A 101 8.74 -15.59 -6.71
N SER A 102 9.39 -15.09 -5.66
CA SER A 102 8.74 -14.88 -4.37
C SER A 102 7.88 -13.62 -4.34
N GLN A 103 8.20 -12.63 -5.17
CA GLN A 103 7.56 -11.31 -5.21
C GLN A 103 7.27 -10.88 -6.66
N PRO A 104 6.28 -11.47 -7.34
CA PRO A 104 5.96 -11.22 -8.75
C PRO A 104 5.59 -9.75 -9.04
N HIS A 105 4.95 -9.07 -8.11
CA HIS A 105 4.43 -7.70 -8.29
C HIS A 105 5.44 -6.59 -7.96
N TRP A 106 6.73 -6.92 -7.82
CA TRP A 106 7.76 -5.88 -7.70
C TRP A 106 8.00 -5.20 -9.04
N LEU A 107 8.02 -3.87 -9.04
CA LEU A 107 8.23 -3.11 -10.27
C LEU A 107 9.73 -2.88 -10.51
N ALA A 108 10.23 -3.32 -11.66
CA ALA A 108 11.57 -3.02 -12.13
C ALA A 108 11.57 -1.86 -13.13
N THR A 109 12.73 -1.20 -13.20
CA THR A 109 13.03 -0.17 -14.19
C THR A 109 14.12 -0.64 -15.13
N TYR A 110 13.89 -0.39 -16.42
CA TYR A 110 14.81 -0.72 -17.51
C TYR A 110 15.10 0.53 -18.35
N ASP A 111 16.32 0.57 -18.87
CA ASP A 111 16.65 1.50 -19.94
C ASP A 111 16.02 1.04 -21.25
N ALA A 112 15.40 1.97 -21.98
CA ALA A 112 14.99 1.73 -23.35
C ALA A 112 16.22 1.69 -24.28
N TRP A 113 16.11 0.95 -25.39
CA TRP A 113 17.13 1.00 -26.42
C TRP A 113 17.10 2.37 -27.12
N GLY A 114 18.05 3.25 -26.78
CA GLY A 114 18.12 4.61 -27.33
C GLY A 114 18.90 4.76 -28.64
N GLY A 115 19.66 3.73 -29.04
CA GLY A 115 20.49 3.77 -30.25
C GLY A 115 19.72 3.44 -31.54
N TRP A 116 20.34 3.64 -32.70
CA TRP A 116 19.95 2.91 -33.92
C TRP A 116 20.23 1.42 -33.74
N LEU A 117 19.56 0.52 -34.47
CA LEU A 117 19.75 -0.94 -34.31
C LEU A 117 21.24 -1.36 -34.40
N ASN A 118 22.00 -0.68 -35.24
CA ASN A 118 23.44 -0.92 -35.47
C ASN A 118 24.35 0.05 -34.69
N GLY A 119 23.76 0.93 -33.89
CA GLY A 119 24.48 1.92 -33.09
C GLY A 119 24.96 1.32 -31.77
N LYS A 120 26.06 1.86 -31.26
CA LYS A 120 26.49 1.58 -29.89
C LYS A 120 25.59 2.32 -28.92
N TYR A 121 25.24 1.68 -27.82
CA TYR A 121 24.46 2.26 -26.74
C TYR A 121 25.09 1.93 -25.39
N THR A 122 25.23 2.93 -24.54
CA THR A 122 25.70 2.75 -23.16
C THR A 122 24.51 2.88 -22.23
N PRO A 123 24.02 1.77 -21.65
CA PRO A 123 23.04 1.83 -20.57
C PRO A 123 23.60 2.63 -19.41
N HIS A 124 22.72 3.36 -18.71
CA HIS A 124 23.18 4.27 -17.68
C HIS A 124 23.66 3.49 -16.44
N GLY A 125 24.80 3.89 -15.89
CA GLY A 125 25.47 3.20 -14.78
C GLY A 125 26.29 1.97 -15.20
N LYS A 126 26.37 1.66 -16.51
CA LYS A 126 27.12 0.51 -17.05
C LYS A 126 28.12 0.94 -18.14
N GLU A 127 28.88 1.99 -17.87
CA GLU A 127 29.83 2.59 -18.84
C GLU A 127 30.90 1.58 -19.33
N SER A 128 31.32 0.64 -18.47
CA SER A 128 32.26 -0.43 -18.82
C SER A 128 31.63 -1.60 -19.61
N ALA A 129 30.29 -1.71 -19.66
CA ALA A 129 29.58 -2.78 -20.34
C ALA A 129 28.77 -2.26 -21.55
N SER A 130 29.37 -1.31 -22.30
CA SER A 130 28.80 -0.73 -23.51
C SER A 130 28.18 -1.81 -24.41
N VAL A 131 26.88 -1.73 -24.62
CA VAL A 131 26.14 -2.66 -25.48
C VAL A 131 26.38 -2.23 -26.92
N SER A 132 27.05 -3.07 -27.71
CA SER A 132 27.49 -2.67 -29.05
C SER A 132 26.39 -2.81 -30.10
N LYS A 133 25.44 -3.74 -29.89
CA LYS A 133 24.29 -3.96 -30.77
C LYS A 133 23.05 -4.30 -29.94
N ILE A 134 21.87 -4.02 -30.47
CA ILE A 134 20.61 -4.38 -29.80
C ILE A 134 20.51 -5.88 -29.51
N ASN A 135 21.10 -6.74 -30.36
CA ASN A 135 21.08 -8.20 -30.19
C ASN A 135 21.71 -8.65 -28.87
N ASP A 136 22.70 -7.92 -28.36
CA ASP A 136 23.40 -8.22 -27.11
C ASP A 136 22.47 -8.03 -25.88
N THR A 137 21.31 -7.39 -26.07
CA THR A 137 20.30 -7.16 -25.02
C THR A 137 19.29 -8.29 -24.90
N TYR A 138 19.18 -9.17 -25.91
CA TYR A 138 18.26 -10.31 -25.92
C TYR A 138 18.87 -11.50 -25.15
N VAL A 139 19.21 -11.23 -23.91
CA VAL A 139 19.65 -12.21 -22.91
C VAL A 139 18.56 -12.35 -21.84
N PRO A 140 18.58 -13.40 -21.02
CA PRO A 140 17.59 -13.59 -19.96
C PRO A 140 17.39 -12.31 -19.14
N LYS A 141 16.13 -12.00 -18.87
CA LYS A 141 15.68 -10.83 -18.09
C LYS A 141 16.10 -9.46 -18.65
N ARG A 142 16.66 -9.40 -19.85
CA ARG A 142 17.32 -8.20 -20.41
C ARG A 142 18.30 -7.55 -19.42
N ALA A 143 19.09 -8.36 -18.72
CA ALA A 143 19.97 -7.93 -17.63
C ALA A 143 20.85 -6.69 -17.93
N PRO A 144 21.38 -6.48 -19.15
CA PRO A 144 22.12 -5.25 -19.47
C PRO A 144 21.28 -3.97 -19.31
N MET A 145 19.98 -4.03 -19.57
CA MET A 145 19.06 -2.89 -19.49
C MET A 145 18.42 -2.72 -18.11
N PHE A 146 18.48 -3.73 -17.24
CA PHE A 146 17.97 -3.64 -15.89
C PHE A 146 18.71 -2.58 -15.08
N ARG A 147 17.96 -1.71 -14.40
CA ARG A 147 18.49 -0.63 -13.58
C ARG A 147 18.33 -0.95 -12.10
N ARG A 148 17.09 -1.10 -11.65
CA ARG A 148 16.76 -1.42 -10.26
C ARG A 148 15.28 -1.76 -10.05
N TRP A 149 14.99 -2.29 -8.87
CA TRP A 149 13.63 -2.42 -8.33
C TRP A 149 13.12 -1.13 -7.66
N LEU A 150 11.83 -0.84 -7.84
CA LEU A 150 11.09 0.28 -7.24
C LEU A 150 10.30 -0.19 -6.01
N VAL A 151 11.03 -0.72 -5.04
CA VAL A 151 10.53 -1.14 -3.72
C VAL A 151 11.60 -0.83 -2.68
N SER A 152 11.19 -0.64 -1.42
CA SER A 152 12.14 -0.49 -0.33
C SER A 152 12.97 -1.77 -0.17
N LEU A 153 14.25 -1.66 -0.48
CA LEU A 153 15.26 -2.70 -0.33
C LEU A 153 16.55 -2.10 0.25
N PRO A 154 17.37 -2.90 0.96
CA PRO A 154 18.75 -2.52 1.27
C PRO A 154 19.52 -2.23 -0.01
N GLU A 155 20.45 -1.27 0.03
CA GLU A 155 21.14 -0.75 -1.16
C GLU A 155 21.80 -1.86 -2.01
N ALA A 156 22.38 -2.88 -1.35
CA ALA A 156 23.02 -4.01 -2.01
C ALA A 156 22.10 -4.82 -2.95
N PHE A 157 20.78 -4.86 -2.67
CA PHE A 157 19.82 -5.67 -3.43
C PHE A 157 18.98 -4.85 -4.41
N ARG A 158 19.08 -3.51 -4.39
CA ARG A 158 18.25 -2.64 -5.26
C ARG A 158 18.52 -2.87 -6.74
N SER A 159 19.78 -3.04 -7.11
CA SER A 159 20.25 -3.29 -8.48
C SER A 159 20.56 -4.77 -8.75
N ASP A 160 20.19 -5.66 -7.83
CA ASP A 160 20.26 -7.10 -8.05
C ASP A 160 18.99 -7.56 -8.79
N ILE A 161 19.17 -8.07 -10.00
CA ILE A 161 18.06 -8.51 -10.86
C ILE A 161 17.37 -9.78 -10.32
N ASP A 162 18.03 -10.55 -9.47
CA ASP A 162 17.48 -11.79 -8.91
C ASP A 162 16.83 -11.59 -7.54
N ALA A 163 16.85 -10.36 -7.01
CA ALA A 163 16.32 -10.05 -5.68
C ALA A 163 14.85 -10.44 -5.49
N ALA A 164 14.01 -10.32 -6.52
CA ALA A 164 12.58 -10.68 -6.47
C ALA A 164 12.31 -12.20 -6.36
N GLN A 165 13.31 -13.03 -6.67
CA GLN A 165 13.22 -14.49 -6.51
C GLN A 165 13.42 -14.91 -5.05
N SER A 166 14.14 -14.10 -4.27
CA SER A 166 14.44 -14.39 -2.87
C SER A 166 13.29 -13.94 -1.97
N ALA A 167 12.82 -14.85 -1.11
CA ALA A 167 11.82 -14.52 -0.11
C ALA A 167 12.41 -13.58 0.95
N LEU A 168 11.75 -12.44 1.19
CA LEU A 168 12.10 -11.56 2.30
C LEU A 168 11.70 -12.19 3.63
N SER A 169 12.59 -12.13 4.62
CA SER A 169 12.31 -12.61 5.98
C SER A 169 11.16 -11.82 6.60
N SER A 170 10.32 -12.47 7.41
CA SER A 170 9.16 -11.82 8.04
C SER A 170 9.54 -10.76 9.07
N SER A 171 10.75 -10.84 9.63
CA SER A 171 11.29 -9.88 10.61
C SER A 171 11.82 -8.60 9.97
N GLU A 172 12.28 -8.67 8.73
CA GLU A 172 12.91 -7.55 8.02
C GLU A 172 12.00 -6.98 6.91
N SER A 173 10.74 -7.43 6.85
CA SER A 173 9.80 -6.98 5.82
C SER A 173 8.42 -6.74 6.38
N VAL A 174 7.68 -5.86 5.71
CA VAL A 174 6.29 -5.57 6.01
C VAL A 174 5.42 -5.86 4.78
N VAL A 175 4.20 -6.33 5.03
CA VAL A 175 3.19 -6.54 3.99
C VAL A 175 2.59 -5.20 3.62
N LEU A 176 2.69 -4.82 2.35
CA LEU A 176 2.08 -3.60 1.81
C LEU A 176 0.77 -3.89 1.09
N VAL A 177 0.70 -5.02 0.38
CA VAL A 177 -0.53 -5.55 -0.22
C VAL A 177 -0.74 -6.95 0.31
N GLY A 178 -1.88 -7.20 0.94
CA GLY A 178 -2.17 -8.49 1.57
C GLY A 178 -3.65 -8.69 1.83
N GLN A 179 -4.00 -9.37 2.93
CA GLN A 179 -5.37 -9.78 3.24
C GLN A 179 -6.40 -8.64 3.21
N GLY A 180 -6.00 -7.41 3.55
CA GLY A 180 -6.88 -6.24 3.51
C GLY A 180 -7.28 -5.83 2.09
N SER A 181 -6.37 -5.97 1.12
CA SER A 181 -6.56 -5.57 -0.27
C SER A 181 -7.07 -6.73 -1.13
N LEU A 182 -6.49 -7.92 -0.97
CA LEU A 182 -6.77 -9.11 -1.76
C LEU A 182 -7.94 -9.93 -1.23
N GLY A 183 -8.38 -9.69 0.00
CA GLY A 183 -9.28 -10.58 0.72
C GLY A 183 -8.52 -11.68 1.46
N LYS A 184 -9.08 -12.13 2.58
CA LYS A 184 -8.39 -13.04 3.51
C LYS A 184 -8.12 -14.41 2.88
N ASP A 185 -9.13 -15.02 2.26
CA ASP A 185 -9.04 -16.38 1.73
C ASP A 185 -8.12 -16.44 0.51
N TYR A 186 -8.20 -15.44 -0.38
CA TYR A 186 -7.35 -15.35 -1.56
C TYR A 186 -5.87 -15.13 -1.19
N ALA A 187 -5.58 -14.22 -0.27
CA ALA A 187 -4.20 -13.98 0.18
C ALA A 187 -3.58 -15.18 0.92
N LEU A 188 -4.41 -16.02 1.57
CA LEU A 188 -3.95 -17.26 2.20
C LEU A 188 -3.71 -18.37 1.19
N ALA A 189 -4.55 -18.47 0.15
CA ALA A 189 -4.40 -19.44 -0.92
C ALA A 189 -3.23 -19.09 -1.87
N ASN A 190 -2.96 -17.80 -2.07
CA ASN A 190 -1.96 -17.30 -3.00
C ASN A 190 -0.91 -16.43 -2.28
N PRO A 191 0.03 -17.04 -1.53
CA PRO A 191 1.03 -16.28 -0.76
C PRO A 191 2.01 -15.49 -1.62
N THR A 192 2.22 -15.88 -2.88
CA THR A 192 3.06 -15.16 -3.86
C THR A 192 2.45 -13.83 -4.30
N GLU A 193 1.13 -13.71 -4.27
CA GLU A 193 0.40 -12.47 -4.59
C GLU A 193 0.53 -11.40 -3.48
N VAL A 194 1.01 -11.78 -2.30
CA VAL A 194 1.21 -10.86 -1.17
C VAL A 194 2.50 -10.07 -1.37
N THR A 195 2.37 -8.79 -1.71
CA THR A 195 3.51 -7.88 -1.88
C THR A 195 4.08 -7.45 -0.53
N ARG A 196 5.35 -7.78 -0.33
CA ARG A 196 6.18 -7.38 0.81
C ARG A 196 7.28 -6.44 0.35
N ALA A 197 7.72 -5.59 1.26
CA ALA A 197 8.86 -4.71 1.05
C ALA A 197 9.76 -4.74 2.29
N ALA A 198 11.06 -4.52 2.10
CA ALA A 198 12.00 -4.52 3.21
C ALA A 198 11.77 -3.30 4.11
N LEU A 199 11.86 -3.52 5.41
CA LEU A 199 11.65 -2.54 6.45
C LEU A 199 12.99 -1.84 6.74
N ILE A 200 13.10 -0.57 6.38
CA ILE A 200 14.33 0.21 6.50
C ILE A 200 14.24 1.10 7.74
N GLU A 201 15.25 1.00 8.61
CA GLU A 201 15.34 1.79 9.85
C GLU A 201 15.65 3.27 9.57
N VAL A 202 15.05 4.14 10.37
CA VAL A 202 15.18 5.60 10.32
C VAL A 202 15.33 6.11 11.74
N GLY A 203 16.54 6.54 12.11
CA GLY A 203 16.84 6.92 13.48
C GLY A 203 16.83 5.70 14.43
N GLU A 204 16.42 5.92 15.68
CA GLU A 204 16.47 4.89 16.73
C GLU A 204 15.20 4.04 16.82
N THR A 205 14.03 4.59 16.47
CA THR A 205 12.72 3.94 16.64
C THR A 205 11.89 3.86 15.35
N GLY A 206 12.22 4.69 14.37
CA GLY A 206 11.48 4.81 13.13
C GLY A 206 11.82 3.71 12.14
N ARG A 207 10.82 3.24 11.41
CA ARG A 207 11.00 2.30 10.31
C ARG A 207 10.02 2.63 9.20
N HIS A 208 10.44 2.43 7.96
CA HIS A 208 9.62 2.72 6.80
C HIS A 208 9.79 1.65 5.73
N ALA A 209 8.76 1.50 4.91
CA ALA A 209 8.78 0.66 3.73
C ALA A 209 7.84 1.24 2.68
N TRP A 210 8.14 0.99 1.42
CA TRP A 210 7.33 1.48 0.30
C TRP A 210 7.46 0.54 -0.89
N TRP A 211 6.44 0.56 -1.73
CA TRP A 211 6.37 -0.19 -2.98
C TRP A 211 5.62 0.66 -3.99
N ILE A 212 6.02 0.56 -5.25
CA ILE A 212 5.36 1.24 -6.36
C ILE A 212 4.73 0.17 -7.24
N GLY A 213 3.40 0.19 -7.34
CA GLY A 213 2.63 -0.63 -8.26
C GLY A 213 2.44 0.05 -9.61
N PRO A 214 2.54 -0.69 -10.73
CA PRO A 214 2.32 -0.14 -12.06
C PRO A 214 0.83 -0.09 -12.41
N GLU A 215 0.22 1.10 -12.36
CA GLU A 215 -1.16 1.26 -12.83
C GLU A 215 -1.30 1.10 -14.35
N ASN A 216 -0.20 1.26 -15.10
CA ASN A 216 -0.16 1.09 -16.55
C ASN A 216 -0.14 -0.37 -17.02
N HIS A 217 0.03 -1.35 -16.12
CA HIS A 217 -0.06 -2.78 -16.44
C HIS A 217 -1.47 -3.34 -16.23
N ARG A 218 -2.38 -2.55 -15.64
CA ARG A 218 -3.72 -2.98 -15.25
C ARG A 218 -4.79 -2.57 -16.25
N ALA A 219 -5.87 -3.33 -16.29
CA ALA A 219 -7.06 -3.05 -17.09
C ALA A 219 -7.85 -1.88 -16.48
N LYS A 220 -8.11 -0.85 -17.30
CA LYS A 220 -8.81 0.37 -16.86
C LYS A 220 -10.33 0.16 -16.85
N VAL A 221 -10.92 0.19 -15.66
CA VAL A 221 -12.35 -0.13 -15.43
C VAL A 221 -13.31 0.95 -15.92
N THR A 222 -12.86 2.20 -16.02
CA THR A 222 -13.70 3.34 -16.40
C THR A 222 -13.99 3.40 -17.90
N LEU A 223 -13.39 2.52 -18.70
CA LEU A 223 -13.53 2.52 -20.17
C LEU A 223 -14.62 1.56 -20.66
N ALA A 224 -15.32 0.88 -19.76
CA ALA A 224 -16.38 -0.06 -20.11
C ALA A 224 -17.43 0.58 -21.06
N LYS A 225 -17.61 -0.03 -22.23
CA LYS A 225 -18.68 0.25 -23.20
C LYS A 225 -18.60 1.63 -23.83
N GLN A 226 -17.46 1.98 -24.43
CA GLN A 226 -17.43 3.10 -25.38
C GLN A 226 -18.15 2.66 -26.67
N THR A 227 -19.18 3.39 -27.09
CA THR A 227 -19.93 3.04 -28.31
C THR A 227 -19.00 3.12 -29.51
N ARG A 228 -18.75 2.00 -30.21
CA ARG A 228 -17.91 1.97 -31.44
C ARG A 228 -18.42 2.84 -32.59
N ASN A 229 -19.67 3.30 -32.51
CA ASN A 229 -20.22 4.27 -33.46
C ASN A 229 -19.93 5.70 -32.97
N MET A 230 -18.69 6.14 -33.14
CA MET A 230 -18.28 7.52 -32.83
C MET A 230 -17.98 8.30 -34.12
N PRO A 231 -18.21 9.63 -34.14
CA PRO A 231 -17.66 10.50 -35.18
C PRO A 231 -16.14 10.34 -35.31
N ALA A 232 -15.60 10.49 -36.52
CA ALA A 232 -14.17 10.30 -36.81
C ALA A 232 -13.24 11.08 -35.86
N LEU A 233 -13.62 12.31 -35.48
CA LEU A 233 -12.86 13.13 -34.53
C LEU A 233 -12.74 12.49 -33.13
N ASN A 234 -13.80 11.84 -32.66
CA ASN A 234 -13.80 11.18 -31.35
C ASN A 234 -12.99 9.87 -31.41
N TRP A 235 -12.92 9.23 -32.58
CA TRP A 235 -12.06 8.07 -32.82
C TRP A 235 -10.57 8.45 -32.86
N GLU A 236 -10.23 9.58 -33.49
CA GLU A 236 -8.86 10.12 -33.44
C GLU A 236 -8.45 10.49 -32.00
N ASN A 237 -9.35 11.10 -31.23
CA ASN A 237 -9.10 11.40 -29.82
C ASN A 237 -8.98 10.14 -28.94
N SER A 238 -9.74 9.08 -29.23
CA SER A 238 -9.66 7.83 -28.47
C SER A 238 -8.39 7.04 -28.77
N ALA A 239 -7.80 7.19 -29.97
CA ALA A 239 -6.53 6.56 -30.33
C ALA A 239 -5.34 7.03 -29.48
N GLY A 240 -5.43 8.22 -28.86
CA GLY A 240 -4.44 8.72 -27.90
C GLY A 240 -4.70 8.30 -26.44
N ASN A 241 -5.83 7.68 -26.14
CA ASN A 241 -6.21 7.24 -24.80
C ASN A 241 -5.77 5.79 -24.55
N THR A 242 -5.75 5.36 -23.29
CA THR A 242 -5.56 3.95 -22.93
C THR A 242 -6.56 3.09 -23.69
N ALA A 243 -6.10 1.97 -24.26
CA ALA A 243 -6.95 1.04 -24.99
C ALA A 243 -8.12 0.57 -24.10
N GLU A 244 -9.33 0.52 -24.68
CA GLU A 244 -10.48 -0.08 -24.02
C GLU A 244 -10.19 -1.56 -23.74
N THR A 245 -10.38 -1.97 -22.49
CA THR A 245 -10.27 -3.36 -22.07
C THR A 245 -11.66 -3.90 -21.78
N GLY A 246 -12.00 -5.04 -22.38
CA GLY A 246 -13.30 -5.68 -22.21
C GLY A 246 -13.45 -6.32 -20.84
N ILE A 247 -13.50 -5.51 -19.78
CA ILE A 247 -13.54 -5.98 -18.39
C ILE A 247 -14.77 -6.84 -18.08
N SER A 248 -15.87 -6.65 -18.80
CA SER A 248 -17.06 -7.50 -18.69
C SER A 248 -16.82 -8.96 -19.11
N SER A 249 -15.73 -9.26 -19.82
CA SER A 249 -15.32 -10.63 -20.12
C SER A 249 -14.69 -11.35 -18.92
N LEU A 250 -14.29 -10.61 -17.88
CA LEU A 250 -13.73 -11.18 -16.67
C LEU A 250 -14.86 -11.76 -15.80
N SER A 251 -14.63 -12.97 -15.28
CA SER A 251 -15.54 -13.60 -14.32
C SER A 251 -15.82 -12.66 -13.14
N GLY A 252 -17.10 -12.51 -12.79
CA GLY A 252 -17.56 -11.64 -11.70
C GLY A 252 -17.74 -10.16 -12.06
N LEU A 253 -17.36 -9.73 -13.26
CA LEU A 253 -17.42 -8.32 -13.70
C LEU A 253 -18.31 -8.09 -14.93
N SER A 254 -19.09 -9.08 -15.34
CA SER A 254 -19.98 -8.98 -16.51
C SER A 254 -21.03 -7.88 -16.39
N SER A 255 -21.41 -7.50 -15.16
CA SER A 255 -22.40 -6.46 -14.86
C SER A 255 -21.88 -5.03 -15.02
N VAL A 256 -20.56 -4.82 -15.15
CA VAL A 256 -19.96 -3.48 -15.35
C VAL A 256 -20.53 -2.79 -16.60
N ASP A 257 -20.70 -3.55 -17.70
CA ASP A 257 -21.24 -3.02 -18.96
C ASP A 257 -22.75 -2.70 -18.92
N ASN A 258 -23.45 -3.20 -17.89
CA ASN A 258 -24.86 -2.89 -17.69
C ASN A 258 -25.06 -1.50 -17.06
N HIS A 259 -24.00 -0.93 -16.47
CA HIS A 259 -24.05 0.33 -15.72
C HIS A 259 -23.02 1.37 -16.22
N PRO A 260 -23.13 1.83 -17.49
CA PRO A 260 -22.15 2.76 -18.09
C PRO A 260 -22.04 4.09 -17.32
N ASP A 261 -23.14 4.57 -16.73
CA ASP A 261 -23.16 5.79 -15.92
C ASP A 261 -22.40 5.63 -14.59
N GLN A 262 -22.33 4.41 -14.05
CA GLN A 262 -21.58 4.11 -12.84
C GLN A 262 -20.08 3.94 -13.14
N ALA A 263 -19.73 3.37 -14.30
CA ALA A 263 -18.34 3.15 -14.72
C ALA A 263 -17.53 4.47 -14.79
N THR A 264 -18.15 5.57 -15.22
CA THR A 264 -17.51 6.90 -15.27
C THR A 264 -17.30 7.53 -13.89
N ARG A 265 -17.98 7.04 -12.85
CA ARG A 265 -17.88 7.52 -11.45
C ARG A 265 -16.90 6.71 -10.61
N LEU A 266 -16.23 5.73 -11.20
CA LEU A 266 -15.22 4.92 -10.51
C LEU A 266 -13.94 5.74 -10.36
N ILE A 267 -13.72 6.25 -9.15
CA ILE A 267 -12.54 7.06 -8.81
C ILE A 267 -11.40 6.17 -8.35
N SER A 268 -11.68 5.05 -7.69
CA SER A 268 -10.67 4.16 -7.10
C SER A 268 -11.06 2.70 -7.26
N GLN A 269 -10.10 1.79 -7.13
CA GLN A 269 -10.37 0.34 -7.18
C GLN A 269 -11.42 -0.10 -6.13
N PRO A 270 -11.40 0.37 -4.88
CA PRO A 270 -12.48 0.09 -3.92
C PRO A 270 -13.86 0.64 -4.33
N SER A 271 -13.92 1.65 -5.20
CA SER A 271 -15.21 2.16 -5.70
C SER A 271 -15.93 1.15 -6.59
N LEU A 272 -15.21 0.16 -7.17
CA LEU A 272 -15.82 -0.97 -7.90
C LEU A 272 -16.65 -1.85 -6.96
N GLU A 273 -16.32 -1.92 -5.66
CA GLU A 273 -17.12 -2.66 -4.67
C GLU A 273 -18.52 -2.05 -4.45
N LEU A 274 -18.78 -0.84 -4.98
CA LEU A 274 -20.05 -0.13 -4.86
C LEU A 274 -20.94 -0.28 -6.09
N VAL A 275 -20.44 -0.89 -7.16
CA VAL A 275 -21.24 -1.14 -8.37
C VAL A 275 -22.21 -2.28 -8.08
N ASP A 276 -23.46 -2.09 -8.49
CA ASP A 276 -24.51 -3.08 -8.30
C ASP A 276 -24.16 -4.37 -9.05
N ASP A 277 -24.53 -5.52 -8.48
CA ASP A 277 -24.28 -6.86 -9.04
C ASP A 277 -22.80 -7.23 -9.22
N ILE A 278 -21.88 -6.62 -8.46
CA ILE A 278 -20.47 -7.04 -8.37
C ILE A 278 -20.14 -7.48 -6.94
N ALA A 279 -19.62 -8.70 -6.80
CA ALA A 279 -19.18 -9.16 -5.49
C ALA A 279 -17.83 -8.54 -5.12
N LYS A 280 -17.69 -8.11 -3.86
CA LYS A 280 -16.44 -7.56 -3.32
C LYS A 280 -15.24 -8.49 -3.50
N VAL A 281 -15.48 -9.80 -3.41
CA VAL A 281 -14.45 -10.83 -3.57
C VAL A 281 -13.87 -10.78 -4.98
N ASP A 282 -14.70 -10.61 -6.01
CA ASP A 282 -14.25 -10.58 -7.41
C ASP A 282 -13.39 -9.35 -7.71
N VAL A 283 -13.69 -8.22 -7.07
CA VAL A 283 -12.90 -6.97 -7.17
C VAL A 283 -11.56 -7.11 -6.44
N ARG A 284 -11.57 -7.67 -5.22
CA ARG A 284 -10.38 -7.79 -4.37
C ARG A 284 -9.38 -8.82 -4.88
N ASN A 285 -9.87 -9.96 -5.37
CA ASN A 285 -9.01 -10.99 -5.96
C ASN A 285 -8.26 -10.48 -7.20
N LYS A 286 -8.78 -9.42 -7.84
CA LYS A 286 -8.25 -8.80 -9.06
C LYS A 286 -7.54 -7.47 -8.81
N PHE A 287 -6.99 -7.28 -7.60
CA PHE A 287 -6.32 -6.03 -7.21
C PHE A 287 -5.19 -5.63 -8.17
N PHE A 288 -4.38 -6.58 -8.64
CA PHE A 288 -3.28 -6.32 -9.57
C PHE A 288 -3.75 -6.25 -11.03
N ASP A 289 -4.96 -6.71 -11.35
CA ASP A 289 -5.45 -6.75 -12.73
C ASP A 289 -6.22 -5.48 -13.11
N LEU A 290 -6.78 -4.76 -12.13
CA LEU A 290 -7.74 -3.67 -12.36
C LEU A 290 -7.22 -2.32 -11.86
N THR A 291 -7.53 -1.27 -12.61
CA THR A 291 -7.27 0.12 -12.18
C THR A 291 -8.40 1.07 -12.56
N ALA A 292 -8.59 2.10 -11.74
CA ALA A 292 -9.40 3.26 -12.10
C ALA A 292 -8.58 4.34 -12.85
N HIS A 293 -7.24 4.26 -12.80
CA HIS A 293 -6.34 5.28 -13.31
C HIS A 293 -5.33 4.67 -14.28
N SER A 294 -5.38 5.11 -15.54
CA SER A 294 -4.29 4.86 -16.48
C SER A 294 -4.27 6.01 -17.48
N GLN A 295 -3.08 6.48 -17.79
CA GLN A 295 -2.80 7.51 -18.78
C GLN A 295 -1.62 7.08 -19.64
N GLY A 296 -1.69 7.41 -20.93
CA GLY A 296 -0.60 7.23 -21.88
C GLY A 296 -0.12 8.59 -22.40
N LEU A 297 1.13 8.63 -22.85
CA LEU A 297 1.71 9.78 -23.55
C LEU A 297 2.13 9.32 -24.95
N LEU A 298 1.89 10.18 -25.95
CA LEU A 298 2.31 9.92 -27.34
C LEU A 298 3.79 10.27 -27.53
N THR A 299 4.68 9.56 -26.83
CA THR A 299 6.13 9.78 -26.89
C THR A 299 6.86 8.53 -27.38
N SER A 300 7.91 8.72 -28.16
CA SER A 300 8.82 7.65 -28.56
C SER A 300 9.70 7.25 -27.39
N VAL A 301 9.43 6.08 -26.82
CA VAL A 301 10.23 5.51 -25.71
C VAL A 301 11.71 5.32 -26.07
N ARG A 302 12.04 5.30 -27.37
CA ARG A 302 13.43 5.21 -27.87
C ARG A 302 14.18 6.54 -27.75
N THR A 303 13.55 7.65 -28.08
CA THR A 303 14.21 8.97 -28.18
C THR A 303 13.78 9.95 -27.09
N GLY A 304 12.70 9.63 -26.36
CA GLY A 304 12.04 10.54 -25.42
C GLY A 304 11.44 11.78 -26.08
N GLN A 305 11.10 11.69 -27.37
CA GLN A 305 10.59 12.79 -28.19
C GLN A 305 9.19 12.44 -28.69
N LEU A 306 8.34 13.46 -28.88
CA LEU A 306 7.05 13.37 -29.57
C LEU A 306 7.23 13.08 -31.07
#